data_AF-A0A8C8THG9-F1
#
_entry.id   AF-A0A8C8THG9-F1
#
_cell.length_a   1.000
_cell.length_b   1.000
_cell.length_c   1.000
_cell.angle_alpha   90.00
_cell.angle_beta   90.00
_cell.angle_gamma   90.00
#
_symmetry.space_group_name_H-M   'P 1'
#
loop_
_entity.id
_entity.type
_entity.pdbx_description
1 polymer ?
#
loop_
_entity_poly.entity_id
_entity_poly.type
_entity_poly.pdbx_seq_one_letter_code
_entity_poly.pdbx_strand_id
1 'polypeptide(L)'
;MTTSHQPQDRYKAVWLIFFVLGLGTLIPWNFFMTATLYFTNRLDLSQNTSSVTDRSSEDTEASPAPTVSLPERSSLSAIFNNVMTLCAMLPLLLFTCLNSFLHQRIPQSVRVLGSLVAILLVFLITAVLVKVEMSALSFFIITMIKIVLINSFGAILQASLFGLAGVLPANYTAPIMSGQGLAGFFTSVAMICAIASGSELSESAFGYFITACAVVILAIVCYLALPRLEFYRYYLQLNLEGPSEQETKLDLISKGEEPRGGREESGVPAPSSPPISKKHSIKAILKSISVLALSVCFIFTVTIGLFPAVTAEVKSSIAGTSAWNSYFIPVACFLNFNVFDWLGRSLTAICMWESQTS
;
A
#
# COMPACT_ATOMS: atom_id res chain seq x y z
N MET A 1 2.54 43.87 12.03
CA MET A 1 1.25 43.21 11.72
C MET A 1 1.38 42.39 10.45
N THR A 2 1.60 41.09 10.55
CA THR A 2 1.21 40.12 9.52
C THR A 2 0.51 39.00 10.26
N THR A 3 -0.81 39.06 10.31
CA THR A 3 -1.64 37.95 10.75
C THR A 3 -1.30 36.77 9.84
N SER A 4 -0.59 35.77 10.36
CA SER A 4 -0.29 34.53 9.63
C SER A 4 -1.60 33.79 9.40
N HIS A 5 -2.32 34.15 8.34
CA HIS A 5 -3.47 33.40 7.89
C HIS A 5 -3.00 32.00 7.53
N GLN A 6 -3.49 31.01 8.27
CA GLN A 6 -3.35 29.60 7.92
C GLN A 6 -3.79 29.42 6.45
N PRO A 7 -2.90 29.00 5.54
CA PRO A 7 -3.25 28.86 4.14
C PRO A 7 -4.36 27.80 4.02
N GLN A 8 -5.34 28.07 3.17
CA GLN A 8 -6.34 27.08 2.79
C GLN A 8 -5.81 26.21 1.64
N ASP A 9 -6.14 24.91 1.65
CA ASP A 9 -5.85 24.01 0.53
C ASP A 9 -6.74 24.37 -0.67
N ARG A 10 -6.25 25.31 -1.50
CA ARG A 10 -6.95 25.79 -2.70
C ARG A 10 -7.23 24.60 -3.63
N TYR A 11 -8.48 24.46 -4.05
CA TYR A 11 -8.98 23.36 -4.88
C TYR A 11 -8.83 21.95 -4.27
N LYS A 12 -8.57 21.84 -2.96
CA LYS A 12 -8.30 20.55 -2.31
C LYS A 12 -7.15 19.78 -2.98
N ALA A 13 -6.16 20.50 -3.51
CA ALA A 13 -5.08 19.93 -4.31
C ALA A 13 -4.19 18.99 -3.50
N VAL A 14 -3.84 19.37 -2.26
CA VAL A 14 -3.06 18.49 -1.36
C VAL A 14 -3.87 17.26 -0.99
N TRP A 15 -5.16 17.43 -0.68
CA TRP A 15 -6.07 16.32 -0.39
C TRP A 15 -6.14 15.31 -1.56
N LEU A 16 -6.30 15.80 -2.79
CA LEU A 16 -6.36 14.96 -3.99
C LEU A 16 -5.03 14.25 -4.26
N ILE A 17 -3.90 14.92 -4.03
CA ILE A 17 -2.59 14.26 -4.16
C ILE A 17 -2.46 13.11 -3.16
N PHE A 18 -2.85 13.31 -1.90
CA PHE A 18 -2.81 12.26 -0.88
C PHE A 18 -3.73 11.08 -1.24
N PHE A 19 -4.88 11.37 -1.85
CA PHE A 19 -5.77 10.36 -2.43
C PHE A 19 -5.10 9.55 -3.55
N VAL A 20 -4.46 10.22 -4.52
CA VAL A 20 -3.72 9.56 -5.61
C VAL A 20 -2.52 8.77 -5.09
N LEU A 21 -1.84 9.25 -4.05
CA LEU A 21 -0.77 8.50 -3.39
C LEU A 21 -1.32 7.21 -2.75
N GLY A 22 -2.50 7.27 -2.12
CA GLY A 22 -3.22 6.09 -1.63
C GLY A 22 -3.47 5.05 -2.74
N LEU A 23 -4.00 5.50 -3.89
CA LEU A 23 -4.16 4.64 -5.08
C LEU A 23 -2.84 3.99 -5.52
N GLY A 24 -1.78 4.79 -5.61
CA GLY A 24 -0.44 4.33 -6.00
C GLY A 24 0.18 3.30 -5.04
N THR A 25 -0.26 3.26 -3.78
CA THR A 25 0.23 2.26 -2.82
C THR A 25 -0.38 0.87 -2.99
N LEU A 26 -1.66 0.77 -3.36
CA LEU A 26 -2.39 -0.50 -3.37
C LEU A 26 -2.80 -0.99 -4.75
N ILE A 27 -2.98 -0.13 -5.76
CA ILE A 27 -3.32 -0.61 -7.12
C ILE A 27 -2.31 -1.66 -7.62
N PRO A 28 -0.97 -1.44 -7.52
CA PRO A 28 -0.02 -2.43 -8.01
C PRO A 28 -0.17 -3.78 -7.31
N TRP A 29 -0.19 -3.80 -5.98
CA TRP A 29 -0.32 -5.03 -5.21
C TRP A 29 -1.67 -5.73 -5.42
N ASN A 30 -2.77 -4.98 -5.46
CA ASN A 30 -4.09 -5.54 -5.72
C ASN A 30 -4.17 -6.17 -7.10
N PHE A 31 -3.60 -5.53 -8.13
CA PHE A 31 -3.53 -6.12 -9.47
C PHE A 31 -2.66 -7.36 -9.53
N PHE A 32 -1.57 -7.39 -8.76
CA PHE A 32 -0.74 -8.58 -8.63
C PHE A 32 -1.52 -9.75 -8.02
N MET A 33 -2.28 -9.50 -6.94
CA MET A 33 -3.14 -10.51 -6.33
C MET A 33 -4.25 -10.97 -7.29
N THR A 34 -4.89 -10.05 -8.01
CA THR A 34 -5.90 -10.39 -9.03
C THR A 34 -5.32 -11.27 -10.15
N ALA A 35 -4.04 -11.08 -10.51
CA ALA A 35 -3.34 -11.88 -11.50
C ALA A 35 -2.90 -13.29 -10.99
N THR A 36 -3.27 -13.69 -9.77
CA THR A 36 -2.91 -15.01 -9.20
C THR A 36 -3.29 -16.18 -10.13
N LEU A 37 -4.48 -16.12 -10.76
CA LEU A 37 -4.93 -17.16 -11.68
C LEU A 37 -4.01 -17.29 -12.91
N TYR A 38 -3.45 -16.18 -13.38
CA TYR A 38 -2.46 -16.20 -14.46
C TYR A 38 -1.16 -16.89 -14.02
N PHE A 39 -0.66 -16.59 -12.81
CA PHE A 39 0.58 -17.19 -12.32
C PHE A 39 0.46 -18.70 -12.12
N THR A 40 -0.62 -19.18 -11.51
CA THR A 40 -0.84 -20.61 -11.28
C THR A 40 -1.03 -21.36 -12.59
N ASN A 41 -1.85 -20.84 -13.51
CA ASN A 41 -2.07 -21.46 -14.82
C ASN A 41 -0.77 -21.56 -15.64
N ARG A 42 0.07 -20.52 -15.60
CA ARG A 42 1.37 -20.53 -16.28
C ARG A 42 2.35 -21.56 -15.69
N LEU A 43 2.33 -21.75 -14.37
CA LEU A 43 3.14 -22.78 -13.70
C LEU A 43 2.69 -24.19 -14.09
N ASP A 44 1.38 -24.41 -14.20
CA ASP A 44 0.82 -25.69 -14.63
C ASP A 44 1.19 -26.01 -16.09
N LEU A 45 1.08 -25.04 -17.01
CA LEU A 45 1.38 -25.25 -18.43
C LEU A 45 2.88 -25.52 -18.70
N SER A 46 3.77 -24.82 -18.00
CA SER A 46 5.21 -24.94 -18.20
C SER A 46 5.77 -26.29 -17.72
N GLN A 47 5.19 -26.90 -16.68
CA GLN A 47 5.61 -28.23 -16.21
C GLN A 47 5.15 -29.37 -17.12
N ASN A 48 3.95 -29.25 -17.71
CA ASN A 48 3.46 -30.23 -18.68
C ASN A 48 4.34 -30.29 -19.94
N THR A 49 4.94 -29.17 -20.33
CA THR A 49 5.84 -29.13 -21.49
C THR A 49 7.19 -29.78 -21.17
N SER A 50 7.75 -29.56 -19.97
CA SER A 50 8.98 -30.24 -19.54
C SER A 50 8.80 -31.76 -19.39
N SER A 51 7.67 -32.23 -18.84
CA SER A 51 7.43 -33.67 -18.67
C SER A 51 7.18 -34.41 -19.99
N VAL A 52 6.61 -33.74 -21.00
CA VAL A 52 6.47 -34.30 -22.36
C VAL A 52 7.83 -34.39 -23.05
N THR A 53 8.75 -33.46 -22.78
CA THR A 53 10.11 -33.50 -23.35
C THR A 53 10.91 -34.66 -22.74
N ASP A 54 10.80 -34.91 -21.44
CA ASP A 54 11.47 -36.05 -20.77
C ASP A 54 10.93 -37.43 -21.22
N ARG A 55 9.66 -37.52 -21.63
CA ARG A 55 9.06 -38.76 -22.16
C ARG A 55 9.37 -39.03 -23.64
N SER A 56 10.02 -38.10 -24.33
CA SER A 56 10.40 -38.27 -25.75
C SER A 56 11.78 -38.91 -25.94
N SER A 57 12.44 -39.29 -24.84
CA SER A 57 13.80 -39.88 -24.80
C SER A 57 13.87 -41.31 -24.24
N GLU A 58 12.75 -42.03 -24.16
CA GLU A 58 12.76 -43.48 -23.88
C GLU A 58 12.03 -44.24 -24.99
N ASP A 59 12.72 -45.25 -25.53
CA ASP A 59 12.41 -45.98 -26.75
C ASP A 59 11.09 -46.77 -26.74
N THR A 60 10.53 -46.89 -27.96
CA THR A 60 9.68 -47.96 -28.50
C THR A 60 9.37 -49.17 -27.59
N GLU A 61 8.11 -49.33 -27.17
CA GLU A 61 7.37 -50.62 -27.20
C GLU A 61 5.85 -50.44 -26.95
N ALA A 62 5.07 -51.42 -27.37
CA ALA A 62 3.65 -51.36 -27.74
C ALA A 62 2.60 -51.28 -26.58
N SER A 63 1.43 -50.73 -26.93
CA SER A 63 0.10 -50.53 -26.25
C SER A 63 -0.49 -51.72 -25.44
N PRO A 64 -1.66 -51.62 -24.73
CA PRO A 64 -2.62 -50.50 -24.56
C PRO A 64 -3.25 -50.27 -23.15
N ALA A 65 -3.72 -49.05 -22.85
CA ALA A 65 -4.98 -48.75 -22.12
C ALA A 65 -5.14 -47.21 -21.94
N PRO A 66 -6.35 -46.62 -22.12
CA PRO A 66 -6.57 -45.20 -21.87
C PRO A 66 -6.91 -45.01 -20.40
N THR A 67 -5.91 -45.02 -19.52
CA THR A 67 -6.09 -44.51 -18.17
C THR A 67 -6.14 -42.99 -18.28
N VAL A 68 -7.33 -42.42 -18.10
CA VAL A 68 -7.54 -40.98 -17.98
C VAL A 68 -6.76 -40.49 -16.77
N SER A 69 -5.51 -40.08 -16.98
CA SER A 69 -4.72 -39.39 -15.97
C SER A 69 -5.33 -38.01 -15.77
N LEU A 70 -6.06 -37.85 -14.66
CA LEU A 70 -6.35 -36.53 -14.09
C LEU A 70 -5.03 -35.75 -14.01
N PRO A 71 -4.99 -34.46 -14.40
CA PRO A 71 -3.75 -33.72 -14.38
C PRO A 71 -3.30 -33.61 -12.93
N GLU A 72 -2.16 -34.22 -12.59
CA GLU A 72 -1.42 -33.92 -11.37
C GLU A 72 -1.21 -32.40 -11.35
N ARG A 73 -1.97 -31.69 -10.51
CA ARG A 73 -1.72 -30.27 -10.25
C ARG A 73 -0.26 -30.13 -9.87
N SER A 74 0.48 -29.31 -10.62
CA SER A 74 1.87 -29.01 -10.38
C SER A 74 2.10 -28.68 -8.90
N SER A 75 3.11 -29.31 -8.27
CA SER A 75 3.48 -29.01 -6.89
C SER A 75 3.76 -27.52 -6.64
N LEU A 76 4.28 -26.80 -7.66
CA LEU A 76 4.57 -25.37 -7.59
C LEU A 76 3.30 -24.49 -7.62
N SER A 77 2.33 -24.83 -8.47
CA SER A 77 1.04 -24.13 -8.56
C SER A 77 0.25 -24.28 -7.25
N ALA A 78 0.28 -25.47 -6.64
CA ALA A 78 -0.40 -25.74 -5.38
C ALA A 78 0.16 -24.95 -4.18
N ILE A 79 1.48 -24.76 -4.11
CA ILE A 79 2.11 -23.99 -3.01
C ILE A 79 2.16 -22.48 -3.26
N PHE A 80 1.84 -22.03 -4.48
CA PHE A 80 2.04 -20.64 -4.92
C PHE A 80 1.39 -19.61 -3.99
N ASN A 81 0.12 -19.78 -3.63
CA ASN A 81 -0.61 -18.85 -2.76
C ASN A 81 -0.01 -18.77 -1.35
N ASN A 82 0.41 -19.92 -0.80
CA ASN A 82 1.00 -19.99 0.53
C ASN A 82 2.37 -19.30 0.56
N VAL A 83 3.21 -19.58 -0.45
CA VAL A 83 4.54 -18.96 -0.56
C VAL A 83 4.43 -17.48 -0.89
N MET A 84 3.51 -17.07 -1.77
CA MET A 84 3.21 -15.66 -2.04
C MET A 84 2.85 -14.93 -0.75
N THR A 85 1.96 -15.50 0.05
CA THR A 85 1.52 -14.90 1.32
C THR A 85 2.69 -14.73 2.29
N LEU A 86 3.54 -15.74 2.43
CA LEU A 86 4.74 -15.67 3.27
C LEU A 86 5.73 -14.61 2.77
N CYS A 87 6.01 -14.61 1.47
CA CYS A 87 6.88 -13.64 0.81
C CYS A 87 6.33 -12.22 0.79
N ALA A 88 5.02 -12.03 0.97
CA ALA A 88 4.40 -10.71 1.08
C ALA A 88 4.40 -10.21 2.53
N MET A 89 3.89 -11.02 3.46
CA MET A 89 3.62 -10.60 4.83
C MET A 89 4.90 -10.45 5.68
N LEU A 90 5.89 -11.34 5.51
CA LEU A 90 7.13 -11.26 6.29
C LEU A 90 7.93 -9.98 5.96
N PRO A 91 8.19 -9.64 4.68
CA PRO A 91 8.88 -8.39 4.36
C PRO A 91 8.03 -7.17 4.71
N LEU A 92 6.71 -7.22 4.51
CA LEU A 92 5.82 -6.12 4.89
C LEU A 92 5.94 -5.80 6.38
N LEU A 93 5.88 -6.81 7.24
CA LEU A 93 6.04 -6.65 8.70
C LEU A 93 7.45 -6.16 9.06
N LEU A 94 8.48 -6.82 8.53
CA LEU A 94 9.88 -6.50 8.83
C LEU A 94 10.21 -5.05 8.45
N PHE A 95 9.88 -4.62 7.23
CA PHE A 95 10.20 -3.28 6.75
C PHE A 95 9.31 -2.19 7.37
N THR A 96 8.08 -2.51 7.78
CA THR A 96 7.25 -1.59 8.57
C THR A 96 7.88 -1.32 9.94
N CYS A 97 8.35 -2.37 10.61
CA CYS A 97 9.07 -2.25 11.88
C CYS A 97 10.40 -1.50 11.71
N LEU A 98 11.20 -1.88 10.71
CA LEU A 98 12.48 -1.22 10.41
C LEU A 98 12.31 0.24 10.01
N ASN A 99 11.20 0.63 9.36
CA ASN A 99 10.93 2.01 9.00
C ASN A 99 10.90 2.93 10.23
N SER A 100 10.55 2.40 11.42
CA SER A 100 10.64 3.12 12.71
C SER A 100 12.08 3.51 13.10
N PHE A 101 13.10 2.92 12.47
CA PHE A 101 14.50 3.34 12.61
C PHE A 101 15.00 4.08 11.36
N LEU A 102 14.63 3.61 10.16
CA LEU A 102 15.05 4.23 8.90
C LEU A 102 14.52 5.66 8.76
N HIS A 103 13.36 6.00 9.35
CA HIS A 103 12.79 7.33 9.22
C HIS A 103 13.65 8.45 9.79
N GLN A 104 14.52 8.14 10.76
CA GLN A 104 15.45 9.12 11.34
C GLN A 104 16.69 9.33 10.48
N ARG A 105 17.05 8.34 9.64
CA ARG A 105 18.30 8.32 8.87
C ARG A 105 18.12 8.75 7.43
N ILE A 106 16.95 8.49 6.84
CA ILE A 106 16.69 8.70 5.42
C ILE A 106 15.60 9.77 5.23
N PRO A 107 15.86 10.83 4.43
CA PRO A 107 14.88 11.85 4.13
C PRO A 107 13.57 11.26 3.59
N GLN A 108 12.44 11.85 3.97
CA GLN A 108 11.11 11.39 3.57
C GLN A 108 10.94 11.30 2.04
N SER A 109 11.49 12.27 1.30
CA SER A 109 11.37 12.31 -0.16
C SER A 109 12.12 11.17 -0.84
N VAL A 110 13.28 10.76 -0.29
CA VAL A 110 14.03 9.60 -0.78
C VAL A 110 13.26 8.31 -0.47
N ARG A 111 12.67 8.20 0.72
CA ARG A 111 11.87 7.02 1.10
C ARG A 111 10.63 6.85 0.23
N VAL A 112 9.85 7.90 0.02
CA VAL A 112 8.62 7.86 -0.79
C VAL A 112 8.93 7.69 -2.27
N LEU A 113 9.73 8.59 -2.84
CA LEU A 113 10.04 8.57 -4.29
C LEU A 113 10.85 7.33 -4.67
N GLY A 114 11.85 6.97 -3.86
CA GLY A 114 12.66 5.77 -4.08
C GLY A 114 11.82 4.49 -4.05
N SER A 115 10.87 4.38 -3.12
CA SER A 115 9.98 3.22 -3.07
C SER A 115 9.03 3.17 -4.28
N LEU A 116 8.46 4.30 -4.69
CA LEU A 116 7.61 4.36 -5.89
C LEU A 116 8.38 3.96 -7.16
N VAL A 117 9.61 4.46 -7.33
CA VAL A 117 10.47 4.10 -8.48
C VAL A 117 10.84 2.61 -8.43
N ALA A 118 11.19 2.07 -7.26
CA ALA A 118 11.50 0.66 -7.13
C ALA A 118 10.30 -0.24 -7.47
N ILE A 119 9.10 0.10 -6.97
CA ILE A 119 7.86 -0.60 -7.31
C ILE A 119 7.58 -0.51 -8.82
N LEU A 120 7.72 0.68 -9.43
CA LEU A 120 7.55 0.86 -10.86
C LEU A 120 8.45 -0.06 -11.68
N LEU A 121 9.73 -0.13 -11.33
CA LEU A 121 10.71 -0.99 -12.02
C LEU A 121 10.34 -2.47 -11.88
N VAL A 122 9.95 -2.92 -10.69
CA VAL A 122 9.56 -4.33 -10.47
C VAL A 122 8.29 -4.70 -11.25
N PHE A 123 7.32 -3.79 -11.33
CA PHE A 123 6.11 -4.00 -12.14
C PHE A 123 6.39 -3.97 -13.65
N LEU A 124 7.30 -3.12 -14.11
CA LEU A 124 7.73 -3.10 -15.50
C LEU A 124 8.42 -4.41 -15.88
N ILE A 125 9.32 -4.91 -15.03
CA ILE A 125 9.93 -6.24 -15.19
C ILE A 125 8.85 -7.32 -15.19
N THR A 126 7.84 -7.21 -14.34
CA THR A 126 6.73 -8.18 -14.29
C THR A 126 5.90 -8.18 -15.57
N ALA A 127 5.60 -7.02 -16.15
CA ALA A 127 4.93 -6.91 -17.44
C ALA A 127 5.75 -7.53 -18.58
N VAL A 128 7.06 -7.27 -18.61
CA VAL A 128 7.97 -7.88 -19.60
C VAL A 128 8.00 -9.40 -19.45
N LEU A 129 8.10 -9.92 -18.21
CA LEU A 129 8.10 -11.36 -17.95
C LEU A 129 6.81 -12.06 -18.40
N VAL A 130 5.69 -11.36 -18.59
CA VAL A 130 4.48 -11.96 -19.16
C VAL A 130 4.74 -12.50 -20.57
N LYS A 131 5.56 -11.82 -21.36
CA LYS A 131 5.81 -12.16 -22.77
C LYS A 131 7.06 -13.03 -22.99
N VAL A 132 7.90 -13.20 -21.97
CA VAL A 132 9.14 -13.99 -22.06
C VAL A 132 8.87 -15.44 -21.65
N GLU A 133 9.22 -16.40 -22.48
CA GLU A 133 9.15 -17.83 -22.14
C GLU A 133 10.24 -18.21 -21.13
N MET A 134 9.86 -18.97 -20.10
CA MET A 134 10.76 -19.35 -19.00
C MET A 134 10.35 -20.70 -18.42
N SER A 135 11.31 -21.42 -17.82
CA SER A 135 11.03 -22.62 -17.06
C SER A 135 10.18 -22.33 -15.81
N ALA A 136 9.37 -23.30 -15.38
CA ALA A 136 8.44 -23.15 -14.27
C ALA A 136 9.14 -22.72 -12.97
N LEU A 137 10.27 -23.36 -12.64
CA LEU A 137 11.01 -23.10 -11.41
C LEU A 137 11.68 -21.72 -11.43
N SER A 138 12.29 -21.33 -12.55
CA SER A 138 12.88 -19.98 -12.67
C SER A 138 11.81 -18.91 -12.59
N PHE A 139 10.66 -19.10 -13.25
CA PHE A 139 9.53 -18.17 -13.16
C PHE A 139 9.00 -18.04 -11.73
N PHE A 140 8.85 -19.16 -11.02
CA PHE A 140 8.41 -19.19 -9.63
C PHE A 140 9.36 -18.40 -8.71
N ILE A 141 10.67 -18.72 -8.74
CA ILE A 141 11.67 -18.07 -7.87
C ILE A 141 11.73 -16.56 -8.15
N ILE A 142 11.81 -16.17 -9.42
CA ILE A 142 11.87 -14.76 -9.80
C ILE A 142 10.60 -14.03 -9.36
N THR A 143 9.43 -14.67 -9.49
CA THR A 143 8.16 -14.10 -9.03
C THR A 143 8.14 -13.89 -7.52
N MET A 144 8.62 -14.85 -6.73
CA MET A 144 8.73 -14.72 -5.27
C MET A 144 9.70 -13.62 -4.84
N ILE A 145 10.86 -13.51 -5.49
CA ILE A 145 11.82 -12.41 -5.24
C ILE A 145 11.15 -11.06 -5.49
N LYS A 146 10.39 -10.92 -6.59
CA LYS A 146 9.66 -9.68 -6.88
C LYS A 146 8.59 -9.38 -5.84
N ILE A 147 7.84 -10.38 -5.37
CA ILE A 147 6.84 -10.21 -4.30
C ILE A 147 7.50 -9.66 -3.03
N VAL A 148 8.67 -10.20 -2.64
CA VAL A 148 9.45 -9.69 -1.50
C VAL A 148 9.80 -8.22 -1.70
N LEU A 149 10.35 -7.86 -2.87
CA LEU A 149 10.73 -6.48 -3.17
C LEU A 149 9.52 -5.53 -3.15
N ILE A 150 8.40 -5.92 -3.78
CA ILE A 150 7.17 -5.11 -3.81
C ILE A 150 6.69 -4.83 -2.39
N ASN A 151 6.65 -5.84 -1.52
CA ASN A 151 6.17 -5.68 -0.16
C ASN A 151 7.16 -4.94 0.75
N SER A 152 8.47 -5.11 0.54
CA SER A 152 9.51 -4.33 1.24
C SER A 152 9.40 -2.84 0.95
N PHE A 153 9.38 -2.45 -0.33
CA PHE A 153 9.25 -1.04 -0.72
C PHE A 153 7.84 -0.51 -0.44
N GLY A 154 6.81 -1.36 -0.57
CA GLY A 154 5.43 -1.04 -0.20
C GLY A 154 5.30 -0.69 1.28
N ALA A 155 5.98 -1.43 2.18
CA ALA A 155 6.03 -1.13 3.60
C ALA A 155 6.64 0.25 3.88
N ILE A 156 7.80 0.53 3.28
CA ILE A 156 8.49 1.82 3.43
C ILE A 156 7.61 2.95 2.90
N LEU A 157 6.97 2.76 1.73
CA LEU A 157 6.09 3.73 1.11
C LEU A 157 4.87 4.04 1.99
N GLN A 158 4.11 3.02 2.40
CA GLN A 158 2.92 3.21 3.22
C GLN A 158 3.25 3.86 4.56
N ALA A 159 4.25 3.35 5.27
CA ALA A 159 4.63 3.90 6.56
C ALA A 159 5.17 5.34 6.44
N SER A 160 5.86 5.68 5.36
CA SER A 160 6.30 7.06 5.09
C SER A 160 5.15 8.00 4.73
N LEU A 161 4.15 7.52 3.99
CA LEU A 161 2.95 8.29 3.64
C LEU A 161 2.05 8.56 4.85
N PHE A 162 1.81 7.57 5.70
CA PHE A 162 1.08 7.78 6.96
C PHE A 162 1.87 8.67 7.93
N GLY A 163 3.19 8.53 7.99
CA GLY A 163 4.05 9.44 8.74
C GLY A 163 3.97 10.88 8.23
N LEU A 164 3.88 11.06 6.91
CA LEU A 164 3.70 12.38 6.31
C LEU A 164 2.29 12.94 6.53
N ALA A 165 1.25 12.10 6.48
CA ALA A 165 -0.12 12.52 6.78
C ALA A 165 -0.29 12.94 8.23
N GLY A 166 0.45 12.33 9.17
CA GLY A 166 0.47 12.73 10.57
C GLY A 166 1.02 14.13 10.85
N VAL A 167 1.68 14.77 9.87
CA VAL A 167 2.11 16.19 9.93
C VAL A 167 0.96 17.13 9.60
N LEU A 168 0.01 16.67 8.80
CA LEU A 168 -1.14 17.44 8.33
C LEU A 168 -2.32 17.26 9.30
N PRO A 169 -3.38 18.10 9.20
CA PRO A 169 -4.59 17.89 9.98
C PRO A 169 -5.15 16.47 9.80
N ALA A 170 -5.81 15.92 10.83
CA ALA A 170 -6.30 14.54 10.86
C ALA A 170 -7.10 14.13 9.61
N ASN A 171 -7.80 15.08 8.99
CA ASN A 171 -8.58 14.92 7.76
C ASN A 171 -7.75 14.56 6.50
N TYR A 172 -6.40 14.58 6.57
CA TYR A 172 -5.49 14.24 5.47
C TYR A 172 -4.90 12.82 5.55
N THR A 173 -5.24 12.05 6.60
CA THR A 173 -5.01 10.60 6.62
C THR A 173 -6.13 9.85 5.88
N ALA A 174 -7.38 10.31 6.03
CA ALA A 174 -8.56 9.74 5.37
C ALA A 174 -8.46 9.66 3.82
N PRO A 175 -7.85 10.61 3.09
CA PRO A 175 -7.74 10.55 1.63
C PRO A 175 -6.82 9.43 1.17
N ILE A 176 -5.71 9.18 1.89
CA ILE A 176 -4.83 8.04 1.62
C ILE A 176 -5.65 6.75 1.75
N MET A 177 -6.38 6.61 2.86
CA MET A 177 -7.22 5.43 3.10
C MET A 177 -8.34 5.30 2.05
N SER A 178 -9.02 6.38 1.68
CA SER A 178 -10.06 6.38 0.65
C SER A 178 -9.48 5.98 -0.72
N GLY A 179 -8.30 6.49 -1.09
CA GLY A 179 -7.60 6.10 -2.31
C GLY A 179 -7.20 4.62 -2.32
N GLN A 180 -6.77 4.09 -1.17
CA GLN A 180 -6.52 2.66 -0.97
C GLN A 180 -7.79 1.81 -1.15
N GLY A 181 -8.93 2.25 -0.64
CA GLY A 181 -10.22 1.58 -0.88
C GLY A 181 -10.62 1.61 -2.36
N LEU A 182 -10.47 2.76 -3.02
CA LEU A 182 -10.77 2.89 -4.46
C LEU A 182 -9.86 1.98 -5.31
N ALA A 183 -8.61 1.75 -4.90
CA ALA A 183 -7.73 0.78 -5.56
C ALA A 183 -8.34 -0.64 -5.55
N GLY A 184 -8.90 -1.06 -4.41
CA GLY A 184 -9.62 -2.32 -4.28
C GLY A 184 -10.86 -2.41 -5.17
N PHE A 185 -11.65 -1.33 -5.21
CA PHE A 185 -12.82 -1.25 -6.10
C PHE A 185 -12.43 -1.38 -7.57
N PHE A 186 -11.45 -0.59 -8.01
CA PHE A 186 -11.00 -0.58 -9.40
C PHE A 186 -10.43 -1.94 -9.83
N THR A 187 -9.67 -2.61 -8.96
CA THR A 187 -9.14 -3.94 -9.23
C THR A 187 -10.21 -5.02 -9.29
N SER A 188 -11.29 -4.91 -8.50
CA SER A 188 -12.44 -5.81 -8.58
C SER A 188 -13.23 -5.63 -9.88
N VAL A 189 -13.44 -4.37 -10.30
CA VAL A 189 -14.07 -4.06 -11.59
C VAL A 189 -13.23 -4.62 -12.74
N ALA A 190 -11.92 -4.40 -12.71
CA ALA A 190 -11.01 -4.93 -13.72
C ALA A 190 -11.01 -6.46 -13.77
N MET A 191 -11.08 -7.15 -12.63
CA MET A 191 -11.24 -8.62 -12.56
C MET A 191 -12.50 -9.08 -13.29
N ILE A 192 -13.64 -8.42 -13.05
CA ILE A 192 -14.91 -8.74 -13.70
C ILE A 192 -14.83 -8.45 -15.21
N CYS A 193 -14.24 -7.32 -15.61
CA CYS A 193 -14.04 -6.96 -17.01
C CYS A 193 -13.16 -7.97 -17.75
N ALA A 194 -12.10 -8.48 -17.11
CA ALA A 194 -11.25 -9.50 -17.73
C ALA A 194 -12.02 -10.80 -17.98
N ILE A 195 -12.81 -11.27 -17.01
CA ILE A 195 -13.69 -12.45 -17.18
C ILE A 195 -14.71 -12.21 -18.30
N ALA A 196 -15.33 -11.02 -18.33
CA ALA A 196 -16.31 -10.66 -19.34
C ALA A 196 -15.71 -10.51 -20.75
N SER A 197 -14.44 -10.10 -20.85
CA SER A 197 -13.76 -9.96 -22.14
C SER A 197 -13.45 -11.30 -22.81
N GLY A 198 -13.38 -12.39 -22.04
CA GLY A 198 -12.92 -13.69 -22.54
C GLY A 198 -11.46 -13.69 -23.02
N SER A 199 -10.68 -12.66 -22.69
CA SER A 199 -9.28 -12.54 -23.09
C SER A 199 -8.41 -13.59 -22.39
N GLU A 200 -7.32 -13.97 -23.04
CA GLU A 200 -6.29 -14.81 -22.42
C GLU A 200 -5.82 -14.23 -21.07
N LEU A 201 -5.52 -15.12 -20.13
CA LEU A 201 -5.08 -14.72 -18.78
C LEU A 201 -3.79 -13.91 -18.82
N SER A 202 -2.90 -14.20 -19.78
CA SER A 202 -1.64 -13.48 -20.00
C SER A 202 -1.87 -12.04 -20.47
N GLU A 203 -2.75 -11.81 -21.45
CA GLU A 203 -3.08 -10.46 -21.92
C GLU A 203 -3.79 -9.63 -20.84
N SER A 204 -4.69 -10.27 -20.09
CA SER A 204 -5.36 -9.64 -18.95
C SER A 204 -4.35 -9.22 -17.86
N ALA A 205 -3.44 -10.13 -17.49
CA ALA A 205 -2.38 -9.85 -16.51
C ALA A 205 -1.42 -8.75 -17.00
N PHE A 206 -1.05 -8.78 -18.28
CA PHE A 206 -0.26 -7.71 -18.90
C PHE A 206 -0.95 -6.35 -18.77
N GLY A 207 -2.25 -6.28 -19.08
CA GLY A 207 -3.06 -5.07 -18.91
C GLY A 207 -3.07 -4.57 -17.46
N TYR A 208 -3.18 -5.47 -16.48
CA TYR A 208 -3.11 -5.12 -15.06
C TYR A 208 -1.76 -4.50 -14.67
N PHE A 209 -0.65 -5.11 -15.10
CA PHE A 209 0.69 -4.60 -14.76
C PHE A 209 1.01 -3.27 -15.43
N ILE A 210 0.61 -3.06 -16.69
CA ILE A 210 0.76 -1.77 -17.37
C ILE A 210 -0.08 -0.69 -16.71
N THR A 211 -1.32 -1.02 -16.33
CA THR A 211 -2.19 -0.08 -15.60
C THR A 211 -1.59 0.29 -14.24
N ALA A 212 -1.02 -0.68 -13.51
CA ALA A 212 -0.28 -0.42 -12.28
C ALA A 212 0.90 0.54 -12.51
N CYS A 213 1.70 0.34 -13.56
CA CYS A 213 2.80 1.25 -13.91
C CYS A 213 2.30 2.68 -14.17
N ALA A 214 1.22 2.85 -14.93
CA ALA A 214 0.64 4.16 -15.22
C ALA A 214 0.18 4.89 -13.94
N VAL A 215 -0.47 4.17 -13.02
CA VAL A 215 -0.90 4.73 -11.72
C VAL A 215 0.29 5.10 -10.85
N VAL A 216 1.35 4.29 -10.81
CA VAL A 216 2.57 4.62 -10.04
C VAL A 216 3.28 5.85 -10.63
N ILE A 217 3.35 5.98 -11.95
CA ILE A 217 3.88 7.19 -12.61
C ILE A 217 3.05 8.42 -12.22
N LEU A 218 1.72 8.30 -12.26
CA LEU A 218 0.82 9.37 -11.82
C LEU A 218 1.09 9.74 -10.36
N ALA A 219 1.23 8.75 -9.47
CA ALA A 219 1.55 8.98 -8.06
C ALA A 219 2.91 9.68 -7.87
N ILE A 220 3.93 9.33 -8.66
CA ILE A 220 5.23 10.01 -8.67
C ILE A 220 5.08 11.48 -9.06
N VAL A 221 4.38 11.76 -10.17
CA VAL A 221 4.15 13.13 -10.64
C VAL A 221 3.40 13.95 -9.59
N CYS A 222 2.36 13.38 -8.99
CA CYS A 222 1.60 14.01 -7.91
C CYS A 222 2.50 14.28 -6.68
N TYR A 223 3.36 13.34 -6.28
CA TYR A 223 4.30 13.53 -5.18
C TYR A 223 5.27 14.69 -5.45
N LEU A 224 5.83 14.76 -6.66
CA LEU A 224 6.75 15.82 -7.07
C LEU A 224 6.08 17.21 -7.16
N ALA A 225 4.74 17.26 -7.27
CA ALA A 225 3.98 18.50 -7.25
C ALA A 225 3.75 19.04 -5.82
N LEU A 226 3.81 18.21 -4.78
CA LEU A 226 3.53 18.62 -3.38
C LEU A 226 4.37 19.82 -2.90
N PRO A 227 5.69 19.88 -3.13
CA PRO A 227 6.51 21.01 -2.66
C PRO A 227 6.14 22.35 -3.30
N ARG A 228 5.37 22.36 -4.41
CA ARG A 228 4.91 23.59 -5.06
C ARG A 228 3.67 24.19 -4.39
N LEU A 229 2.99 23.44 -3.51
CA LEU A 229 1.75 23.88 -2.86
C LEU A 229 2.05 24.60 -1.54
N GLU A 230 1.58 25.84 -1.41
CA GLU A 230 1.79 26.69 -0.22
C GLU A 230 1.25 26.03 1.06
N PHE A 231 0.09 25.37 0.98
CA PHE A 231 -0.52 24.64 2.09
C PHE A 231 0.41 23.56 2.65
N TYR A 232 0.99 22.73 1.78
CA TYR A 232 1.89 21.65 2.18
C TYR A 232 3.18 22.22 2.81
N ARG A 233 3.73 23.28 2.23
CA ARG A 233 4.94 23.94 2.75
C ARG A 233 4.71 24.51 4.15
N TYR A 234 3.56 25.13 4.39
CA TYR A 234 3.22 25.73 5.68
C TYR A 234 3.22 24.70 6.82
N TYR A 235 2.52 23.56 6.66
CA TYR A 235 2.49 22.52 7.68
C TYR A 235 3.83 21.81 7.87
N LEU A 236 4.61 21.65 6.80
CA LEU A 236 5.94 21.08 6.89
C LEU A 236 6.90 22.01 7.67
N GLN A 237 6.81 23.32 7.45
CA GLN A 237 7.58 24.32 8.19
C GLN A 237 7.18 24.39 9.67
N LEU A 238 5.87 24.32 9.96
CA LEU A 238 5.36 24.30 11.34
C LEU A 238 5.94 23.12 12.14
N ASN A 239 6.06 21.95 11.52
CA ASN A 239 6.66 20.78 12.16
C ASN A 239 8.19 20.84 12.31
N LEU A 240 8.88 21.67 11.52
CA LEU A 240 10.33 21.89 11.64
C LEU A 240 10.67 22.90 12.75
N GLU A 241 9.83 23.93 12.96
CA GLU A 241 10.03 24.94 14.02
C GLU A 241 9.69 24.39 15.42
N GLY A 242 8.86 23.36 15.50
CA GLY A 242 8.55 22.64 16.73
C GLY A 242 7.71 23.46 17.74
N PRO A 243 7.04 22.80 18.71
CA PRO A 243 6.18 23.50 19.69
C PRO A 243 6.96 24.49 20.57
N SER A 244 8.25 24.22 20.83
CA SER A 244 9.08 24.96 21.80
C SER A 244 9.57 26.32 21.30
N GLU A 245 9.88 26.50 20.01
CA GLU A 245 10.19 27.84 19.48
C GLU A 245 8.95 28.73 19.45
N GLN A 246 7.76 28.13 19.37
CA GLN A 246 6.51 28.84 19.27
C GLN A 246 5.98 29.30 20.64
N GLU A 247 6.10 28.47 21.69
CA GLU A 247 5.89 28.94 23.07
C GLU A 247 6.87 30.07 23.41
N THR A 248 8.13 29.95 23.00
CA THR A 248 9.14 31.00 23.22
C THR A 248 8.81 32.28 22.44
N LYS A 249 8.41 32.18 21.16
CA LYS A 249 8.01 33.36 20.36
C LYS A 249 6.70 33.99 20.86
N LEU A 250 5.74 33.19 21.31
CA LEU A 250 4.45 33.67 21.84
C LEU A 250 4.63 34.32 23.23
N ASP A 251 5.49 33.77 24.09
CA ASP A 251 5.86 34.38 25.38
C ASP A 251 6.65 35.68 25.20
N LEU A 252 7.52 35.76 24.19
CA LEU A 252 8.26 36.98 23.87
C LEU A 252 7.35 38.07 23.28
N ILE A 253 6.31 37.70 22.54
CA ILE A 253 5.30 38.64 22.02
C ILE A 253 4.37 39.11 23.14
N SER A 254 3.96 38.21 24.04
CA SER A 254 3.13 38.52 25.21
C SER A 254 3.85 39.44 26.22
N LYS A 255 5.17 39.31 26.36
CA LYS A 255 6.00 40.20 27.19
C LYS A 255 6.42 41.51 26.51
N GLY A 256 6.02 41.74 25.26
CA GLY A 256 6.41 42.91 24.46
C GLY A 256 5.49 44.14 24.57
N GLU A 257 4.39 44.07 25.34
CA GLU A 257 3.36 45.11 25.39
C GLU A 257 3.34 46.00 26.66
N GLU A 258 4.38 45.95 27.52
CA GLU A 258 4.51 46.88 28.65
C GLU A 258 5.45 48.06 28.31
N PRO A 259 5.01 49.34 28.41
CA PRO A 259 5.87 50.49 28.15
C PRO A 259 6.93 50.68 29.24
N ARG A 260 8.19 50.86 28.81
CA ARG A 260 9.39 51.06 29.64
C ARG A 260 9.25 52.17 30.70
N GLY A 261 9.70 51.86 31.92
CA GLY A 261 10.07 52.82 32.97
C GLY A 261 11.33 52.39 33.73
N GLY A 262 12.49 52.92 33.31
CA GLY A 262 13.78 53.10 34.03
C GLY A 262 14.30 52.09 35.08
N ARG A 263 15.44 51.46 34.78
CA ARG A 263 16.75 51.61 35.48
C ARG A 263 17.76 50.56 34.97
N GLU A 264 19.00 50.99 34.78
CA GLU A 264 20.17 50.15 34.52
C GLU A 264 20.49 49.27 35.74
N GLU A 265 20.81 47.99 35.54
CA GLU A 265 21.79 47.30 36.37
C GLU A 265 22.40 46.06 35.68
N SER A 266 23.74 46.13 35.56
CA SER A 266 24.80 45.11 35.64
C SER A 266 24.56 43.65 35.24
N GLY A 267 25.54 43.12 34.50
CA GLY A 267 25.49 41.81 33.84
C GLY A 267 25.66 40.58 34.72
N VAL A 268 25.07 39.49 34.24
CA VAL A 268 25.47 38.09 34.47
C VAL A 268 25.24 37.35 33.15
N PRO A 269 26.22 36.66 32.56
CA PRO A 269 25.97 35.83 31.39
C PRO A 269 25.19 34.60 31.82
N ALA A 270 23.98 34.43 31.28
CA ALA A 270 23.16 33.23 31.47
C ALA A 270 23.91 32.00 30.92
N PRO A 271 23.89 30.85 31.63
CA PRO A 271 24.56 29.66 31.15
C PRO A 271 23.84 29.15 29.90
N SER A 272 24.59 29.06 28.81
CA SER A 272 24.22 28.37 27.58
C SER A 272 23.90 26.90 27.88
N SER A 273 22.62 26.59 28.10
CA SER A 273 22.14 25.22 28.05
C SER A 273 22.13 24.79 26.57
N PRO A 274 22.80 23.68 26.20
CA PRO A 274 22.70 23.16 24.85
C PRO A 274 21.27 22.70 24.60
N PRO A 275 20.76 22.74 23.35
CA PRO A 275 19.42 22.28 23.03
C PRO A 275 19.36 20.79 23.35
N ILE A 276 18.62 20.44 24.41
CA ILE A 276 18.31 19.06 24.74
C ILE A 276 17.44 18.54 23.59
N SER A 277 18.04 17.82 22.64
CA SER A 277 17.30 17.03 21.68
C SER A 277 16.53 15.97 22.48
N LYS A 278 15.29 16.27 22.86
CA LYS A 278 14.39 15.30 23.48
C LYS A 278 14.19 14.18 22.45
N LYS A 279 14.97 13.10 22.55
CA LYS A 279 14.63 11.84 21.90
C LYS A 279 13.30 11.40 22.49
N HIS A 280 12.20 11.72 21.81
CA HIS A 280 10.89 11.21 22.17
C HIS A 280 11.00 9.68 22.28
N SER A 281 10.71 9.14 23.46
CA SER A 281 10.80 7.72 23.72
C SER A 281 9.74 6.99 22.88
N ILE A 282 10.17 6.15 21.92
CA ILE A 282 9.28 5.33 21.08
C ILE A 282 8.31 4.53 21.95
N LYS A 283 8.77 4.06 23.12
CA LYS A 283 7.95 3.34 24.09
C LYS A 283 6.79 4.18 24.65
N ALA A 284 7.01 5.48 24.86
CA ALA A 284 5.98 6.39 25.33
C ALA A 284 4.94 6.66 24.22
N ILE A 285 5.38 6.86 22.99
CA ILE A 285 4.49 7.01 21.82
C ILE A 285 3.63 5.76 21.64
N LEU A 286 4.26 4.58 21.65
CA LEU A 286 3.56 3.30 21.51
C LEU A 286 2.52 3.08 22.60
N LYS A 287 2.83 3.45 23.85
CA LYS A 287 1.87 3.39 24.96
C LYS A 287 0.67 4.30 24.71
N SER A 288 0.91 5.52 24.20
CA SER A 288 -0.14 6.50 23.91
C SER A 288 -1.10 6.06 22.80
N ILE A 289 -0.60 5.39 21.75
CA ILE A 289 -1.43 4.95 20.61
C ILE A 289 -1.90 3.50 20.73
N SER A 290 -1.59 2.83 21.84
CA SER A 290 -1.76 1.38 22.00
C SER A 290 -3.17 0.88 21.70
N VAL A 291 -4.20 1.61 22.14
CA VAL A 291 -5.59 1.25 21.88
C VAL A 291 -5.88 1.26 20.38
N LEU A 292 -5.55 2.34 19.67
CA LEU A 292 -5.76 2.44 18.22
C LEU A 292 -4.92 1.42 17.44
N ALA A 293 -3.67 1.20 17.86
CA ALA A 293 -2.76 0.24 17.25
C ALA A 293 -3.23 -1.22 17.40
N LEU A 294 -3.74 -1.60 18.58
CA LEU A 294 -4.32 -2.92 18.81
C LEU A 294 -5.65 -3.08 18.08
N SER A 295 -6.49 -2.06 18.04
CA SER A 295 -7.75 -2.08 17.30
C SER A 295 -7.52 -2.29 15.80
N VAL A 296 -6.61 -1.54 15.16
CA VAL A 296 -6.32 -1.72 13.73
C VAL A 296 -5.68 -3.09 13.44
N CYS A 297 -4.82 -3.58 14.34
CA CYS A 297 -4.26 -4.93 14.25
C CYS A 297 -5.37 -5.99 14.28
N PHE A 298 -6.32 -5.86 15.21
CA PHE A 298 -7.45 -6.78 15.34
C PHE A 298 -8.38 -6.72 14.11
N ILE A 299 -8.66 -5.53 13.58
CA ILE A 299 -9.43 -5.35 12.34
C ILE A 299 -8.81 -6.16 11.20
N PHE A 300 -7.52 -5.95 10.91
CA PHE A 300 -6.86 -6.69 9.82
C PHE A 300 -6.66 -8.17 10.11
N THR A 301 -6.53 -8.56 11.38
CA THR A 301 -6.47 -9.98 11.78
C THR A 301 -7.76 -10.69 11.39
N VAL A 302 -8.92 -10.12 11.72
CA VAL A 302 -10.22 -10.69 11.35
C VAL A 302 -10.42 -10.61 9.83
N THR A 303 -10.12 -9.47 9.21
CA THR A 303 -10.30 -9.29 7.77
C THR A 303 -9.47 -10.27 6.95
N ILE A 304 -8.15 -10.36 7.18
CA ILE A 304 -7.26 -11.23 6.39
C ILE A 304 -7.42 -12.71 6.80
N GLY A 305 -7.86 -12.98 8.04
CA GLY A 305 -8.19 -14.33 8.50
C GLY A 305 -9.40 -14.95 7.79
N LEU A 306 -10.33 -14.12 7.29
CA LEU A 306 -11.53 -14.56 6.57
C LEU A 306 -11.44 -14.31 5.06
N PHE A 307 -11.06 -13.09 4.66
CA PHE A 307 -11.02 -12.64 3.28
C PHE A 307 -9.57 -12.56 2.74
N PRO A 308 -9.30 -13.08 1.52
CA PRO A 308 -10.22 -13.77 0.63
C PRO A 308 -10.28 -15.29 0.85
N ALA A 309 -9.34 -15.90 1.59
CA ALA A 309 -9.10 -17.34 1.56
C ALA A 309 -10.32 -18.20 1.96
N VAL A 310 -11.05 -17.80 3.01
CA VAL A 310 -12.25 -18.54 3.44
C VAL A 310 -13.47 -18.13 2.62
N THR A 311 -13.62 -16.83 2.35
CA THR A 311 -14.79 -16.30 1.64
C THR A 311 -14.82 -16.68 0.16
N ALA A 312 -13.68 -16.96 -0.46
CA ALA A 312 -13.59 -17.37 -1.86
C ALA A 312 -14.05 -18.81 -2.13
N GLU A 313 -14.19 -19.64 -1.07
CA GLU A 313 -14.69 -21.02 -1.17
C GLU A 313 -16.23 -21.10 -1.16
N VAL A 314 -16.91 -19.98 -0.92
CA VAL A 314 -18.38 -19.93 -0.89
C VAL A 314 -18.94 -20.16 -2.30
N LYS A 315 -20.00 -20.97 -2.41
CA LYS A 315 -20.70 -21.25 -3.68
C LYS A 315 -22.12 -20.69 -3.65
N SER A 316 -22.62 -20.27 -4.81
CA SER A 316 -24.00 -19.84 -4.95
C SER A 316 -24.95 -21.05 -4.88
N SER A 317 -25.97 -20.97 -4.05
CA SER A 317 -27.03 -21.98 -3.94
C SER A 317 -28.12 -21.86 -5.01
N ILE A 318 -28.15 -20.75 -5.75
CA ILE A 318 -29.21 -20.41 -6.72
C ILE A 318 -28.72 -20.39 -8.18
N ALA A 319 -27.42 -20.55 -8.43
CA ALA A 319 -26.82 -20.40 -9.76
C ALA A 319 -27.18 -21.52 -10.74
N GLY A 320 -27.43 -22.74 -10.25
CA GLY A 320 -27.55 -23.93 -11.11
C GLY A 320 -26.34 -24.08 -12.04
N THR A 321 -26.61 -24.26 -13.35
CA THR A 321 -25.60 -24.36 -14.43
C THR A 321 -25.29 -23.03 -15.12
N SER A 322 -25.75 -21.89 -14.57
CA SER A 322 -25.58 -20.57 -15.18
C SER A 322 -24.11 -20.12 -15.21
N ALA A 323 -23.79 -19.23 -16.14
CA ALA A 323 -22.53 -18.48 -16.20
C ALA A 323 -22.24 -17.70 -14.89
N TRP A 324 -23.25 -17.51 -14.04
CA TRP A 324 -23.12 -16.91 -12.71
C TRP A 324 -22.06 -17.58 -11.83
N ASN A 325 -21.77 -18.87 -12.00
CA ASN A 325 -20.71 -19.55 -11.23
C ASN A 325 -19.32 -18.89 -11.39
N SER A 326 -19.01 -18.35 -12.58
CA SER A 326 -17.74 -17.66 -12.85
C SER A 326 -17.71 -16.23 -12.32
N TYR A 327 -18.88 -15.60 -12.11
CA TYR A 327 -19.00 -14.21 -11.63
C TYR A 327 -19.31 -14.10 -10.14
N PHE A 328 -19.80 -15.17 -9.52
CA PHE A 328 -20.27 -15.12 -8.13
C PHE A 328 -19.18 -14.65 -7.17
N ILE A 329 -17.98 -15.23 -7.20
CA ILE A 329 -16.88 -14.81 -6.33
C ILE A 329 -16.38 -13.39 -6.64
N PRO A 330 -16.08 -13.03 -7.91
CA PRO A 330 -15.70 -11.66 -8.25
C PRO A 330 -16.74 -10.60 -7.83
N VAL A 331 -18.04 -10.89 -7.94
CA VAL A 331 -19.10 -9.93 -7.66
C VAL A 331 -19.53 -9.95 -6.19
N ALA A 332 -19.99 -11.10 -5.68
CA ALA A 332 -20.58 -11.21 -4.35
C ALA A 332 -19.54 -11.16 -3.23
N CYS A 333 -18.29 -11.51 -3.50
CA CYS A 333 -17.18 -11.46 -2.53
C CYS A 333 -16.26 -10.26 -2.79
N PHE A 334 -15.51 -10.23 -3.89
CA PHE A 334 -14.47 -9.22 -4.11
C PHE A 334 -15.04 -7.81 -4.33
N LEU A 335 -15.96 -7.62 -5.27
CA LEU A 335 -16.55 -6.31 -5.54
C LEU A 335 -17.34 -5.80 -4.32
N ASN A 336 -18.15 -6.66 -3.72
CA ASN A 336 -18.91 -6.34 -2.52
C ASN A 336 -18.00 -5.85 -1.38
N PHE A 337 -16.96 -6.63 -1.04
CA PHE A 337 -15.98 -6.25 -0.02
C PHE A 337 -15.34 -4.90 -0.32
N ASN A 338 -14.85 -4.71 -1.55
CA ASN A 338 -14.13 -3.49 -1.91
C ASN A 338 -15.03 -2.25 -2.01
N VAL A 339 -16.30 -2.39 -2.39
CA VAL A 339 -17.28 -1.29 -2.37
C VAL A 339 -17.50 -0.83 -0.93
N PHE A 340 -17.79 -1.74 0.00
CA PHE A 340 -18.08 -1.35 1.38
C PHE A 340 -16.84 -0.92 2.16
N ASP A 341 -15.66 -1.50 1.90
CA ASP A 341 -14.38 -1.01 2.45
C ASP A 341 -14.08 0.41 1.94
N TRP A 342 -14.25 0.68 0.64
CA TRP A 342 -14.03 2.01 0.07
C TRP A 342 -15.03 3.04 0.63
N LEU A 343 -16.32 2.71 0.69
CA LEU A 343 -17.33 3.60 1.25
C LEU A 343 -17.04 3.90 2.73
N GLY A 344 -16.70 2.89 3.53
CA GLY A 344 -16.33 3.06 4.94
C GLY A 344 -15.11 3.98 5.12
N ARG A 345 -14.05 3.76 4.34
CA ARG A 345 -12.84 4.61 4.38
C ARG A 345 -13.13 6.03 3.94
N SER A 346 -13.96 6.21 2.90
CA SER A 346 -14.32 7.53 2.37
C SER A 346 -15.21 8.32 3.32
N LEU A 347 -16.10 7.63 4.05
CA LEU A 347 -16.97 8.27 5.04
C LEU A 347 -16.16 8.96 6.14
N THR A 348 -15.00 8.41 6.55
CA THR A 348 -14.14 9.02 7.58
C THR A 348 -13.58 10.38 7.17
N ALA A 349 -13.55 10.72 5.88
CA ALA A 349 -13.13 12.05 5.42
C ALA A 349 -14.20 13.14 5.65
N ILE A 350 -15.47 12.74 5.86
CA ILE A 350 -16.63 13.63 6.00
C ILE A 350 -17.17 13.57 7.43
N CYS A 351 -17.27 12.36 7.99
CA CYS A 351 -17.87 12.09 9.27
C CYS A 351 -16.98 11.12 10.05
N MET A 352 -16.38 11.62 11.12
CA MET A 352 -15.80 10.80 12.19
C MET A 352 -16.70 10.97 13.39
N TRP A 353 -17.54 9.97 13.66
CA TRP A 353 -18.39 9.99 14.85
C TRP A 353 -17.49 9.84 16.08
N GLU A 354 -17.18 10.96 16.73
CA GLU A 354 -16.69 10.92 18.10
C GLU A 354 -17.88 10.69 19.02
N SER A 355 -17.76 9.72 19.92
CA SER A 355 -18.40 9.86 21.22
C SER A 355 -17.85 11.14 21.84
N GLN A 356 -18.56 12.25 21.68
CA GLN A 356 -18.49 13.29 22.69
C GLN A 356 -18.75 12.62 24.04
N THR A 357 -17.95 12.96 25.06
CA THR A 357 -18.00 12.53 26.48
C THR A 357 -17.35 11.17 26.78
N SER A 358 -16.43 11.04 27.74
CA SER A 358 -16.17 11.81 28.98
C SER A 358 -14.68 12.03 29.25
#